data_AF-A0A2Z7A7E0-F1
#
_entry.id   AF-A0A2Z7A7E0-F1
#
_cell.length_a   1.000
_cell.length_b   1.000
_cell.length_c   1.000
_cell.angle_alpha   90.00
_cell.angle_beta   90.00
_cell.angle_gamma   90.00
#
_symmetry.space_group_name_H-M   'P 1'
#
loop_
_entity.id
_entity.type
_entity.pdbx_description
1 polymer ?
#
loop_
_entity_poly.entity_id
_entity_poly.type
_entity_poly.pdbx_seq_one_letter_code
_entity_poly.pdbx_strand_id
1 'polypeptide(L)'
;MHSARTVAALESYIGLVEAGVGLLPAGGGLHELAVRAAKANPSDPFEALKKVFETVAMAKVSPSAIEAKNMGLLRDSDVVVFNAYELLYVAKQVALSLAESGWRPPLYQRAVPVAGDVGRATFQASLANLQAGYFASEHDVAIATRIADTLCGGNVERGSLVDEEWLLELERRHFVELAKTEKTQARIAHTMSTGKPLRN
;
A
#
# COMPACT_ATOMS: atom_id res chain seq x y z
N MET A 1 -7.16 2.30 -6.65
CA MET A 1 -6.01 3.20 -6.43
C MET A 1 -5.60 3.96 -7.69
N HIS A 2 -5.60 3.31 -8.86
CA HIS A 2 -5.09 3.87 -10.13
C HIS A 2 -6.09 4.66 -10.98
N SER A 3 -7.35 4.77 -10.54
CA SER A 3 -8.35 5.55 -11.25
C SER A 3 -8.11 7.06 -11.07
N ALA A 4 -8.55 7.87 -12.03
CA ALA A 4 -8.52 9.33 -11.92
C ALA A 4 -9.29 9.83 -10.67
N ARG A 5 -10.46 9.23 -10.43
CA ARG A 5 -11.27 9.39 -9.21
C ARG A 5 -11.88 8.05 -8.82
N THR A 6 -12.08 7.86 -7.52
CA THR A 6 -12.85 6.74 -6.98
C THR A 6 -14.17 7.28 -6.44
N VAL A 7 -15.26 6.57 -6.70
CA VAL A 7 -16.54 6.76 -6.00
C VAL A 7 -16.80 5.48 -5.22
N ALA A 8 -16.92 5.58 -3.90
CA ALA A 8 -17.06 4.44 -3.00
C ALA A 8 -18.35 4.57 -2.17
N ALA A 9 -19.03 3.44 -1.92
CA ALA A 9 -20.13 3.41 -0.98
C ALA A 9 -19.61 3.56 0.46
N LEU A 10 -20.37 4.17 1.36
CA LEU A 10 -19.98 4.39 2.75
C LEU A 10 -19.53 3.08 3.42
N GLU A 11 -20.27 1.99 3.22
CA GLU A 11 -19.99 0.65 3.76
C GLU A 11 -18.88 -0.14 3.03
N SER A 12 -18.10 0.49 2.16
CA SER A 12 -17.02 -0.21 1.44
C SER A 12 -15.89 -0.63 2.38
N TYR A 13 -15.57 -1.94 2.37
CA TYR A 13 -14.39 -2.50 3.01
C TYR A 13 -13.19 -2.44 2.06
N ILE A 14 -12.13 -1.70 2.43
CA ILE A 14 -10.98 -1.44 1.55
C ILE A 14 -9.69 -1.70 2.32
N GLY A 15 -8.79 -2.50 1.75
CA GLY A 15 -7.51 -2.84 2.37
C GLY A 15 -6.54 -3.49 1.38
N LEU A 16 -5.27 -3.50 1.74
CA LEU A 16 -4.21 -4.26 1.09
C LEU A 16 -3.85 -5.43 2.01
N VAL A 17 -4.43 -6.60 1.74
CA VAL A 17 -4.45 -7.76 2.65
C VAL A 17 -3.41 -8.83 2.32
N GLU A 18 -2.57 -8.59 1.31
CA GLU A 18 -1.62 -9.55 0.75
C GLU A 18 -0.63 -10.07 1.81
N ALA A 19 -0.25 -9.22 2.78
CA ALA A 19 0.60 -9.62 3.91
C ALA A 19 0.00 -10.77 4.72
N GLY A 20 -1.33 -10.82 4.85
CA GLY A 20 -2.05 -11.87 5.58
C GLY A 20 -1.93 -13.26 4.94
N VAL A 21 -1.64 -13.33 3.64
CA VAL A 21 -1.46 -14.60 2.89
C VAL A 21 0.00 -14.87 2.52
N GLY A 22 0.94 -14.10 3.07
CA GLY A 22 2.36 -14.32 2.84
C GLY A 22 2.96 -13.52 1.68
N LEU A 23 2.24 -12.54 1.15
CA LEU A 23 2.67 -11.73 0.00
C LEU A 23 2.78 -10.25 0.40
N LEU A 24 3.21 -9.41 -0.53
CA LEU A 24 3.03 -7.97 -0.44
C LEU A 24 2.16 -7.48 -1.59
N PRO A 25 1.55 -6.29 -1.50
CA PRO A 25 0.73 -5.77 -2.59
C PRO A 25 1.60 -5.48 -3.82
N ALA A 26 1.30 -6.15 -4.94
CA ALA A 26 2.11 -6.10 -6.16
C ALA A 26 1.39 -5.50 -7.37
N GLY A 27 0.19 -4.96 -7.15
CA GLY A 27 -0.60 -4.29 -8.19
C GLY A 27 -0.31 -2.80 -8.33
N GLY A 28 0.87 -2.31 -7.92
CA GLY A 28 1.24 -0.90 -7.83
C GLY A 28 0.80 -0.22 -6.52
N GLY A 29 0.45 -1.02 -5.50
CA GLY A 29 -0.13 -0.51 -4.25
C GLY A 29 0.91 0.19 -3.36
N LEU A 30 2.09 -0.41 -3.19
CA LEU A 30 3.16 0.18 -2.40
C LEU A 30 3.77 1.38 -3.12
N HIS A 31 3.97 1.25 -4.43
CA HIS A 31 4.38 2.35 -5.29
C HIS A 31 3.48 3.59 -5.11
N GLU A 32 2.16 3.43 -5.30
CA GLU A 32 1.22 4.55 -5.23
C GLU A 32 1.19 5.18 -3.83
N LEU A 33 1.30 4.37 -2.77
CA LEU A 33 1.36 4.89 -1.39
C LEU A 33 2.66 5.62 -1.10
N ALA A 34 3.79 5.17 -1.63
CA ALA A 34 5.08 5.85 -1.52
C ALA A 34 5.05 7.21 -2.25
N VAL A 35 4.50 7.26 -3.48
CA VAL A 35 4.33 8.51 -4.22
C VAL A 35 3.41 9.49 -3.49
N ARG A 36 2.32 9.00 -2.88
CA ARG A 36 1.43 9.84 -2.07
C ARG A 36 2.11 10.38 -0.82
N ALA A 37 2.89 9.55 -0.11
CA ALA A 37 3.65 9.98 1.06
C ALA A 37 4.68 11.07 0.71
N ALA A 38 5.40 10.89 -0.40
CA ALA A 38 6.32 11.88 -0.94
C ALA A 38 5.63 13.20 -1.33
N LYS A 39 4.43 13.14 -1.91
CA LYS A 39 3.64 14.35 -2.22
C LYS A 39 3.13 15.06 -0.97
N ALA A 40 2.77 14.31 0.07
CA ALA A 40 2.28 14.88 1.33
C ALA A 40 3.39 15.63 2.09
N ASN A 41 4.62 15.11 2.06
CA ASN A 41 5.79 15.82 2.58
C ASN A 41 7.02 15.62 1.68
N PRO A 42 7.25 16.53 0.70
CA PRO A 42 8.38 16.41 -0.23
C PRO A 42 9.75 16.53 0.41
N SER A 43 9.85 17.13 1.61
CA SER A 43 11.12 17.25 2.32
C SER A 43 11.55 15.95 2.99
N ASP A 44 10.58 15.18 3.47
CA ASP A 44 10.80 13.89 4.14
C ASP A 44 9.51 13.07 4.19
N PRO A 45 9.38 12.01 3.38
CA PRO A 45 8.15 11.20 3.32
C PRO A 45 7.97 10.31 4.56
N PHE A 46 8.96 10.19 5.44
CA PHE A 46 9.04 9.13 6.44
C PHE A 46 7.84 9.11 7.41
N GLU A 47 7.38 10.25 7.91
CA GLU A 47 6.23 10.30 8.82
C GLU A 47 4.93 9.78 8.17
N ALA A 48 4.69 10.12 6.91
CA ALA A 48 3.55 9.61 6.16
C ALA A 48 3.69 8.10 5.88
N LEU A 49 4.92 7.65 5.59
CA LEU A 49 5.22 6.24 5.37
C LEU A 49 4.98 5.38 6.62
N LYS A 50 5.14 5.89 7.84
CA LYS A 50 4.86 5.10 9.07
C LYS A 50 3.43 4.57 9.11
N LYS A 51 2.46 5.44 8.83
CA LYS A 51 1.02 5.09 8.82
C LYS A 51 0.69 4.10 7.69
N VAL A 52 1.30 4.31 6.52
CA VAL A 52 1.18 3.42 5.36
C VAL A 52 1.76 2.04 5.69
N PHE A 53 2.98 2.00 6.22
CA PHE A 53 3.68 0.78 6.58
C PHE A 53 2.86 -0.05 7.58
N GLU A 54 2.36 0.58 8.64
CA GLU A 54 1.53 -0.11 9.64
C GLU A 54 0.24 -0.67 9.03
N THR A 55 -0.43 0.12 8.18
CA THR A 55 -1.64 -0.33 7.46
C THR A 55 -1.39 -1.57 6.62
N VAL A 56 -0.32 -1.56 5.82
CA VAL A 56 -0.06 -2.64 4.87
C VAL A 56 0.58 -3.86 5.53
N ALA A 57 1.59 -3.66 6.39
CA ALA A 57 2.28 -4.75 7.08
C ALA A 57 1.36 -5.54 8.01
N MET A 58 0.36 -4.88 8.62
CA MET A 58 -0.66 -5.52 9.45
C MET A 58 -1.90 -5.97 8.67
N ALA A 59 -1.92 -5.82 7.34
CA ALA A 59 -3.07 -6.16 6.49
C ALA A 59 -4.40 -5.52 6.98
N LYS A 60 -4.36 -4.26 7.45
CA LYS A 60 -5.54 -3.57 7.97
C LYS A 60 -6.56 -3.34 6.86
N VAL A 61 -7.82 -3.62 7.16
CA VAL A 61 -8.97 -3.34 6.29
C VAL A 61 -9.78 -2.24 6.93
N SER A 62 -10.07 -1.20 6.14
CA SER A 62 -10.98 -0.16 6.55
C SER A 62 -12.42 -0.71 6.68
N PRO A 63 -13.16 -0.38 7.74
CA PRO A 63 -14.57 -0.71 7.88
C PRO A 63 -15.52 0.23 7.10
N SER A 64 -15.00 1.32 6.51
CA SER A 64 -15.82 2.27 5.73
C SER A 64 -15.00 3.04 4.69
N ALA A 65 -15.65 3.65 3.70
CA ALA A 65 -14.96 4.53 2.76
C ALA A 65 -14.36 5.79 3.43
N ILE A 66 -14.95 6.28 4.53
CA ILE A 66 -14.41 7.41 5.29
C ILE A 66 -13.09 7.00 5.95
N GLU A 67 -13.08 5.86 6.63
CA GLU A 67 -11.87 5.37 7.28
C GLU A 67 -10.80 4.98 6.25
N ALA A 68 -11.19 4.55 5.05
CA ALA A 68 -10.27 4.28 3.96
C ALA A 68 -9.53 5.54 3.47
N LYS A 69 -10.17 6.73 3.58
CA LYS A 69 -9.48 8.02 3.35
C LYS A 69 -8.49 8.31 4.46
N ASN A 70 -8.88 8.14 5.72
CA ASN A 70 -7.99 8.33 6.86
C ASN A 70 -6.75 7.42 6.76
N MET A 71 -6.91 6.18 6.30
CA MET A 71 -5.83 5.22 6.07
C MET A 71 -4.99 5.51 4.81
N GLY A 72 -5.38 6.46 3.96
CA GLY A 72 -4.67 6.82 2.72
C GLY A 72 -4.93 5.87 1.53
N LEU A 73 -5.82 4.90 1.69
CA LEU A 73 -6.22 3.95 0.64
C LEU A 73 -7.10 4.64 -0.42
N LEU A 74 -8.00 5.50 0.04
CA LEU A 74 -8.70 6.49 -0.79
C LEU A 74 -8.04 7.86 -0.65
N ARG A 75 -8.17 8.70 -1.68
CA ARG A 75 -7.73 10.10 -1.63
C ARG A 75 -8.82 10.94 -0.96
N ASP A 76 -8.44 12.05 -0.36
CA ASP A 76 -9.42 13.02 0.19
C ASP A 76 -10.43 13.48 -0.85
N SER A 77 -9.96 13.57 -2.09
CA SER A 77 -10.72 13.97 -3.26
C SER A 77 -11.67 12.86 -3.79
N ASP A 78 -11.51 11.60 -3.38
CA ASP A 78 -12.43 10.54 -3.80
C ASP A 78 -13.83 10.76 -3.17
N VAL A 79 -14.89 10.31 -3.85
CA VAL A 79 -16.28 10.59 -3.44
C VAL A 79 -16.82 9.43 -2.59
N VAL A 80 -17.49 9.74 -1.49
CA VAL A 80 -18.20 8.76 -0.66
C VAL A 80 -19.70 8.97 -0.87
N VAL A 81 -20.38 7.90 -1.26
CA VAL A 81 -21.84 7.87 -1.48
C VAL A 81 -22.49 7.09 -0.33
N PHE A 82 -23.53 7.64 0.26
CA PHE A 82 -24.24 7.01 1.39
C PHE A 82 -25.23 5.93 0.93
N ASN A 83 -25.83 6.10 -0.24
CA ASN A 83 -26.76 5.14 -0.82
C ASN A 83 -26.07 4.36 -1.95
N ALA A 84 -25.77 3.08 -1.73
CA ALA A 84 -25.09 2.24 -2.72
C ALA A 84 -25.83 2.14 -4.06
N TYR A 85 -27.16 2.31 -4.09
CA TYR A 85 -27.94 2.31 -5.34
C TYR A 85 -27.63 3.51 -6.26
N GLU A 86 -27.04 4.58 -5.73
CA GLU A 86 -26.64 5.75 -6.50
C GLU A 86 -25.18 5.68 -6.99
N LEU A 87 -24.42 4.68 -6.56
CA LEU A 87 -22.98 4.59 -6.78
C LEU A 87 -22.59 4.74 -8.27
N LEU A 88 -23.26 3.99 -9.14
CA LEU A 88 -23.00 4.01 -10.58
C LEU A 88 -23.39 5.35 -11.21
N TYR A 89 -24.52 5.93 -10.78
CA TYR A 89 -24.97 7.22 -11.27
C TYR A 89 -23.95 8.32 -10.92
N VAL A 90 -23.55 8.40 -9.65
CA VAL A 90 -22.56 9.39 -9.19
C VAL A 90 -21.21 9.17 -9.88
N ALA A 91 -20.74 7.93 -10.01
CA ALA A 91 -19.51 7.62 -10.72
C ALA A 91 -19.52 8.10 -12.17
N LYS A 92 -20.65 7.92 -12.88
CA LYS A 92 -20.84 8.44 -14.24
C LYS A 92 -20.76 9.97 -14.29
N GLN A 93 -21.44 10.66 -13.37
CA GLN A 93 -21.41 12.13 -13.33
C GLN A 93 -19.99 12.67 -13.03
N VAL A 94 -19.25 12.03 -12.12
CA VAL A 94 -17.85 12.36 -11.86
C VAL A 94 -16.99 12.17 -13.11
N ALA A 95 -17.16 11.06 -13.84
CA ALA A 95 -16.41 10.82 -15.07
C ALA A 95 -16.72 11.85 -16.16
N LEU A 96 -18.00 12.20 -16.37
CA LEU A 96 -18.41 13.26 -17.31
C LEU A 96 -17.81 14.62 -16.92
N SER A 97 -17.86 14.98 -15.64
CA SER A 97 -17.26 16.22 -15.13
C SER A 97 -15.74 16.28 -15.37
N LEU A 98 -15.02 15.18 -15.19
CA LEU A 98 -13.59 15.11 -15.51
C LEU A 98 -13.32 15.31 -17.01
N ALA A 99 -14.16 14.73 -17.88
CA ALA A 99 -14.04 14.90 -19.32
C ALA A 99 -14.31 16.35 -19.76
N GLU A 100 -15.37 16.96 -19.26
CA GLU A 100 -15.79 18.33 -19.59
C GLU A 100 -14.83 19.40 -19.04
N SER A 101 -14.27 19.18 -17.85
CA SER A 101 -13.26 20.06 -17.26
C SER A 101 -11.87 19.94 -17.89
N GLY A 102 -11.69 19.02 -18.85
CA GLY A 102 -10.42 18.81 -19.54
C GLY A 102 -9.37 18.15 -18.66
N TRP A 103 -9.76 17.30 -17.72
CA TRP A 103 -8.83 16.58 -16.85
C TRP A 103 -7.76 15.83 -17.67
N ARG A 104 -6.54 15.80 -17.14
CA ARG A 104 -5.41 15.06 -17.70
C ARG A 104 -4.73 14.23 -16.62
N PRO A 105 -4.23 13.03 -16.95
CA PRO A 105 -3.47 12.23 -16.00
C PRO A 105 -2.22 13.00 -15.53
N PRO A 106 -1.80 12.80 -14.27
CA PRO A 106 -0.53 13.36 -13.80
C PRO A 106 0.62 12.82 -14.65
N LEU A 107 1.66 13.62 -14.80
CA LEU A 107 2.89 13.16 -15.43
C LEU A 107 3.53 12.08 -14.55
N TYR A 108 4.16 11.14 -15.24
CA TYR A 108 5.01 10.12 -14.63
C TYR A 108 6.06 10.76 -13.73
N GLN A 109 6.06 10.42 -12.45
CA GLN A 109 6.95 11.01 -11.46
C GLN A 109 8.37 10.44 -11.64
N ARG A 110 9.33 11.34 -11.89
CA ARG A 110 10.75 10.97 -12.06
C ARG A 110 11.65 11.40 -10.90
N ALA A 111 11.06 12.04 -9.90
CA ALA A 111 11.77 12.67 -8.78
C ALA A 111 10.97 12.50 -7.49
N VAL A 112 10.69 11.25 -7.14
CA VAL A 112 10.03 10.88 -5.88
C VAL A 112 11.10 10.84 -4.79
N PRO A 113 11.10 11.74 -3.80
CA PRO A 113 11.99 11.64 -2.64
C PRO A 113 11.62 10.42 -1.81
N VAL A 114 12.62 9.62 -1.44
CA VAL A 114 12.43 8.40 -0.65
C VAL A 114 13.10 8.48 0.72
N ALA A 115 12.56 7.72 1.68
CA ALA A 115 13.11 7.65 3.03
C ALA A 115 14.45 6.86 3.10
N GLY A 116 14.76 6.08 2.07
CA GLY A 116 16.04 5.40 1.90
C GLY A 116 16.37 4.39 2.99
N ASP A 117 17.66 4.13 3.12
CA ASP A 117 18.29 3.23 4.08
C ASP A 117 17.93 3.56 5.54
N VAL A 118 17.90 4.83 5.92
CA VAL A 118 17.54 5.29 7.28
C VAL A 118 16.07 4.95 7.60
N GLY A 119 15.15 5.23 6.67
CA GLY A 119 13.74 4.90 6.86
C GLY A 119 13.54 3.38 6.98
N ARG A 120 14.19 2.61 6.09
CA ARG A 120 14.15 1.15 6.11
C ARG A 120 14.70 0.58 7.43
N ALA A 121 15.84 1.07 7.90
CA ALA A 121 16.46 0.63 9.16
C ALA A 121 15.55 0.90 10.36
N THR A 122 14.83 2.02 10.36
CA THR A 122 13.87 2.37 11.42
C THR A 122 12.68 1.40 11.47
N PHE A 123 12.14 1.03 10.31
CA PHE A 123 11.10 -0.02 10.23
C PHE A 123 11.64 -1.38 10.65
N GLN A 124 12.85 -1.75 10.22
CA GLN A 124 13.48 -3.01 10.62
C GLN A 124 13.71 -3.11 12.13
N ALA A 125 14.14 -2.03 12.79
CA ALA A 125 14.25 -1.98 14.25
C ALA A 125 12.89 -2.20 14.93
N SER A 126 11.83 -1.60 14.39
CA SER A 126 10.47 -1.79 14.90
C SER A 126 9.98 -3.23 14.73
N LEU A 127 10.29 -3.87 13.60
CA LEU A 127 9.98 -5.28 13.34
C LEU A 127 10.76 -6.24 14.25
N ALA A 128 12.04 -5.95 14.51
CA ALA A 128 12.86 -6.74 15.44
C ALA A 128 12.26 -6.75 16.85
N ASN A 129 11.73 -5.60 17.31
CA ASN A 129 11.02 -5.53 18.59
C ASN A 129 9.74 -6.38 18.61
N LEU A 130 8.95 -6.37 17.52
CA LEU A 130 7.75 -7.20 17.41
C LEU A 130 8.08 -8.69 17.40
N GLN A 131 9.17 -9.08 16.73
CA GLN A 131 9.64 -10.46 16.70
C GLN A 131 10.11 -10.92 18.08
N ALA A 132 10.95 -10.13 18.75
CA ALA A 132 11.44 -10.42 20.10
C ALA A 132 10.30 -10.50 21.14
N GLY A 133 9.24 -9.71 20.93
CA GLY A 133 8.02 -9.76 21.74
C GLY A 133 7.06 -10.91 21.38
N TYR A 134 7.40 -11.80 20.45
CA TYR A 134 6.54 -12.88 19.94
C TYR A 134 5.21 -12.41 19.32
N PHE A 135 5.15 -11.14 18.89
CA PHE A 135 3.97 -10.57 18.22
C PHE A 135 3.96 -10.83 16.71
N ALA A 136 5.11 -11.18 16.12
CA ALA A 136 5.27 -11.48 14.70
C ALA A 136 6.13 -12.74 14.52
N SER A 137 5.72 -13.62 13.59
CA SER A 137 6.56 -14.74 13.18
C SER A 137 7.76 -14.26 12.36
N GLU A 138 8.76 -15.12 12.20
CA GLU A 138 9.90 -14.84 11.31
C GLU A 138 9.45 -14.53 9.88
N HIS A 139 8.41 -15.22 9.37
CA HIS A 139 7.91 -14.97 8.02
C HIS A 139 7.15 -13.64 7.93
N ASP A 140 6.41 -13.25 8.97
CA ASP A 140 5.76 -11.93 9.01
C ASP A 140 6.79 -10.81 8.96
N VAL A 141 7.91 -10.96 9.69
CA VAL A 141 9.05 -10.02 9.64
C VAL A 141 9.68 -10.00 8.25
N ALA A 142 9.84 -11.15 7.60
CA ALA A 142 10.42 -11.24 6.26
C ALA A 142 9.54 -10.53 5.19
N ILE A 143 8.21 -10.60 5.32
CA ILE A 143 7.26 -9.90 4.45
C ILE A 143 7.30 -8.40 4.74
N ALA A 144 7.16 -8.01 6.01
CA ALA A 144 7.14 -6.62 6.41
C ALA A 144 8.46 -5.91 6.09
N THR A 145 9.59 -6.58 6.18
CA THR A 145 10.89 -6.03 5.78
C THR A 145 10.92 -5.68 4.29
N ARG A 146 10.31 -6.49 3.42
CA ARG A 146 10.20 -6.22 1.98
C ARG A 146 9.23 -5.09 1.66
N ILE A 147 8.14 -4.99 2.42
CA ILE A 147 7.22 -3.84 2.37
C ILE A 147 7.99 -2.57 2.73
N ALA A 148 8.76 -2.58 3.83
CA ALA A 148 9.59 -1.45 4.25
C ALA A 148 10.63 -1.06 3.19
N ASP A 149 11.32 -2.04 2.61
CA ASP A 149 12.30 -1.82 1.55
C ASP A 149 11.66 -1.15 0.31
N THR A 150 10.51 -1.66 -0.14
CA THR A 150 9.77 -1.10 -1.28
C THR A 150 9.31 0.34 -1.00
N LEU A 151 8.67 0.58 0.15
CA LEU A 151 8.17 1.91 0.53
C LEU A 151 9.28 2.95 0.70
N CYS A 152 10.47 2.53 1.13
CA CYS A 152 11.61 3.42 1.33
C CYS A 152 12.49 3.58 0.07
N GLY A 153 12.13 2.96 -1.06
CA GLY A 153 12.93 3.06 -2.28
C GLY A 153 14.19 2.19 -2.30
N GLY A 154 14.27 1.17 -1.44
CA GLY A 154 15.37 0.19 -1.43
C GLY A 154 16.62 0.68 -0.69
N ASN A 155 17.78 0.17 -1.12
CA ASN A 155 19.08 0.48 -0.51
C ASN A 155 19.71 1.73 -1.11
N VAL A 156 19.08 2.89 -0.91
CA VAL A 156 19.55 4.20 -1.37
C VAL A 156 19.62 5.16 -0.20
N GLU A 157 20.40 6.23 -0.33
CA GLU A 157 20.52 7.24 0.73
C GLU A 157 19.18 7.98 0.92
N ARG A 158 18.83 8.30 2.18
CA ARG A 158 17.65 9.11 2.49
C ARG A 158 17.64 10.42 1.69
N GLY A 159 16.48 10.76 1.13
CA GLY A 159 16.30 11.95 0.30
C GLY A 159 16.71 11.77 -1.16
N SER A 160 17.23 10.59 -1.54
CA SER A 160 17.43 10.23 -2.94
C SER A 160 16.12 10.37 -3.72
N LEU A 161 16.26 10.76 -4.99
CA LEU A 161 15.14 10.88 -5.92
C LEU A 161 15.10 9.66 -6.83
N VAL A 162 13.97 8.96 -6.84
CA VAL A 162 13.74 7.81 -7.73
C VAL A 162 12.54 8.08 -8.65
N ASP A 163 12.36 7.26 -9.68
CA ASP A 163 11.17 7.30 -10.51
C ASP A 163 10.13 6.24 -10.08
N GLU A 164 8.94 6.29 -10.70
CA GLU A 164 7.89 5.31 -10.42
C GLU A 164 8.33 3.87 -10.80
N GLU A 165 9.14 3.71 -11.86
CA GLU A 165 9.60 2.40 -12.36
C GLU A 165 10.44 1.71 -11.31
N TRP A 166 11.33 2.46 -10.66
CA TRP A 166 12.17 1.97 -9.57
C TRP A 166 11.33 1.33 -8.47
N LEU A 167 10.28 2.02 -8.02
CA LEU A 167 9.39 1.53 -6.97
C LEU A 167 8.57 0.31 -7.43
N LEU A 168 8.08 0.33 -8.67
CA LEU A 168 7.35 -0.80 -9.27
C LEU A 168 8.24 -2.05 -9.43
N GLU A 169 9.50 -1.86 -9.82
CA GLU A 169 10.46 -2.94 -9.97
C GLU A 169 10.84 -3.56 -8.62
N LEU A 170 11.01 -2.73 -7.57
CA LEU A 170 11.17 -3.21 -6.19
C LEU A 170 9.97 -4.04 -5.75
N GLU A 171 8.76 -3.51 -5.96
CA GLU A 171 7.49 -4.16 -5.60
C GLU A 171 7.38 -5.53 -6.30
N ARG A 172 7.60 -5.56 -7.62
CA ARG A 172 7.56 -6.77 -8.45
C ARG A 172 8.59 -7.81 -8.00
N ARG A 173 9.84 -7.39 -7.80
CA ARG A 173 10.94 -8.28 -7.37
C ARG A 173 10.61 -8.95 -6.05
N HIS A 174 10.23 -8.17 -5.05
CA HIS A 174 9.93 -8.69 -3.72
C HIS A 174 8.70 -9.59 -3.70
N PHE A 175 7.67 -9.28 -4.50
CA PHE A 175 6.51 -10.16 -4.66
C PHE A 175 6.91 -11.52 -5.23
N VAL A 176 7.69 -11.54 -6.32
CA VAL A 176 8.13 -12.77 -6.98
C VAL A 176 9.01 -13.61 -6.04
N GLU A 177 9.87 -12.97 -5.26
CA GLU A 177 10.67 -13.66 -4.23
C GLU A 177 9.78 -14.31 -3.15
N LEU A 178 8.81 -13.57 -2.60
CA LEU A 178 7.88 -14.10 -1.60
C LEU A 178 7.04 -15.26 -2.13
N ALA A 179 6.52 -15.14 -3.34
CA ALA A 179 5.70 -16.17 -3.99
C ALA A 179 6.44 -17.50 -4.19
N LYS A 180 7.78 -17.47 -4.25
CA LYS A 180 8.63 -18.66 -4.35
C LYS A 180 8.92 -19.34 -3.00
N THR A 181 8.59 -18.71 -1.88
CA THR A 181 8.86 -19.28 -0.56
C THR A 181 7.84 -20.36 -0.19
N GLU A 182 8.31 -21.46 0.40
CA GLU A 182 7.44 -22.55 0.86
C GLU A 182 6.41 -22.07 1.89
N LYS A 183 6.81 -21.18 2.80
CA LYS A 183 5.93 -20.61 3.82
C LYS A 183 4.76 -19.84 3.19
N THR A 184 5.02 -19.00 2.19
CA THR A 184 3.96 -18.28 1.46
C THR A 184 3.06 -19.23 0.67
N GLN A 185 3.61 -20.22 -0.02
CA GLN A 185 2.81 -21.21 -0.74
C GLN A 185 1.89 -21.99 0.20
N ALA A 186 2.39 -22.36 1.38
CA ALA A 186 1.59 -23.01 2.43
C ALA A 186 0.47 -22.09 2.95
N ARG A 187 0.75 -20.79 3.17
CA ARG A 187 -0.28 -19.80 3.57
C ARG A 187 -1.37 -19.67 2.52
N ILE A 188 -1.00 -19.50 1.25
CA ILE A 188 -1.96 -19.41 0.13
C ILE A 188 -2.82 -20.67 0.04
N ALA A 189 -2.20 -21.85 0.02
CA ALA A 189 -2.91 -23.12 -0.08
C ALA A 189 -3.87 -23.33 1.11
N HIS A 190 -3.43 -23.00 2.33
CA HIS A 190 -4.26 -23.09 3.52
C HIS A 190 -5.45 -22.13 3.45
N THR A 191 -5.22 -20.86 3.14
CA THR A 191 -6.29 -19.86 3.06
C THR A 191 -7.29 -20.18 1.95
N MET A 192 -6.85 -20.68 0.80
CA MET A 192 -7.76 -21.14 -0.26
C MET A 192 -8.59 -22.35 0.18
N SER A 193 -8.03 -23.25 0.98
CA SER A 193 -8.70 -24.47 1.42
C SER A 193 -9.64 -24.26 2.60
N THR A 194 -9.29 -23.37 3.54
CA THR A 194 -9.99 -23.23 4.83
C THR A 194 -10.71 -21.90 4.99
N GLY A 195 -10.42 -20.91 4.14
CA GLY A 195 -10.86 -19.52 4.29
C GLY A 195 -10.23 -18.80 5.49
N LYS A 196 -9.26 -19.41 6.18
CA LYS A 196 -8.61 -18.85 7.38
C LYS A 196 -7.12 -18.55 7.13
N PRO A 197 -6.55 -17.55 7.80
CA PRO A 197 -5.13 -17.26 7.69
C PRO A 197 -4.29 -18.33 8.40
N LEU A 198 -3.15 -18.69 7.80
CA LEU A 198 -2.12 -19.52 8.43
C LEU A 198 -0.98 -18.62 8.93
N ARG A 199 -0.51 -18.85 10.17
CA ARG A 199 0.67 -18.17 10.73
C ARG A 199 1.77 -19.21 10.97
N ASN A 200 2.81 -19.16 10.15
CA ASN A 200 4.00 -20.01 10.14
C ASN A 200 5.28 -19.17 9.93
#